data_AF-A0A6L7MSU9-F1
#
_entry.id   AF-A0A6L7MSU9-F1
#
_cell.length_a   1.000
_cell.length_b   1.000
_cell.length_c   1.000
_cell.angle_alpha   90.00
_cell.angle_beta   90.00
_cell.angle_gamma   90.00
#
_symmetry.space_group_name_H-M   'P 1'
#
loop_
_entity.id
_entity.type
_entity.pdbx_description
1 polymer ?
#
loop_
_entity_poly.entity_id
_entity_poly.type
_entity_poly.pdbx_seq_one_letter_code
_entity_poly.pdbx_strand_id
1 'polypeptide(L)'
;MSTILVNIPQVNGSSTIQGHEDEIECNGIQHAISKQMVAKATRTEGASRHSPVQLTHNIDRATPKLKDLATQGTVLDSVVVEEMRMVGEEFQTIYKMELTNASVVRVEVDTPVDPTTNEPGMPIETFSLAYTRMDWTYTPYDGVTKQPSVTGSYPKA
;
A
#
# COMPACT_ATOMS: atom_id res chain seq x y z
N MET A 1 -14.01 10.39 -6.48
CA MET A 1 -12.69 9.92 -6.94
C MET A 1 -11.95 9.34 -5.75
N SER A 2 -11.27 8.22 -5.94
CA SER A 2 -10.40 7.59 -4.93
C SER A 2 -9.02 7.40 -5.52
N THR A 3 -7.98 7.53 -4.71
CA THR A 3 -6.59 7.27 -5.09
C THR A 3 -5.87 6.57 -3.93
N ILE A 4 -4.75 5.93 -4.23
CA ILE A 4 -3.86 5.35 -3.21
C ILE A 4 -2.55 6.10 -3.29
N LEU A 5 -2.13 6.72 -2.19
CA LEU A 5 -0.86 7.42 -2.09
C LEU A 5 0.09 6.65 -1.18
N VAL A 6 1.35 6.61 -1.58
CA VAL A 6 2.40 5.92 -0.83
C VAL A 6 3.54 6.89 -0.57
N ASN A 7 3.84 7.07 0.72
CA ASN A 7 4.97 7.84 1.18
C ASN A 7 6.09 6.90 1.60
N ILE A 8 7.19 6.94 0.85
CA ILE A 8 8.43 6.22 1.16
C ILE A 8 9.53 7.26 1.35
N PRO A 9 10.25 7.26 2.49
CA PRO A 9 11.32 8.21 2.74
C PRO A 9 12.35 8.25 1.59
N GLN A 10 12.64 9.46 1.10
CA GLN A 10 13.61 9.72 0.02
C GLN A 10 13.26 9.10 -1.34
N VAL A 11 12.02 8.67 -1.55
CA VAL A 11 11.51 8.20 -2.84
C VAL A 11 10.39 9.11 -3.28
N ASN A 12 10.68 9.96 -4.26
CA ASN A 12 9.70 10.88 -4.81
C ASN A 12 9.02 10.23 -6.02
N GLY A 13 7.70 10.09 -5.93
CA GLY A 13 6.82 9.81 -7.04
C GLY A 13 6.47 11.07 -7.83
N SER A 14 5.26 11.09 -8.39
CA SER A 14 4.81 12.12 -9.33
C SER A 14 3.46 12.72 -8.97
N SER A 15 3.00 12.52 -7.73
CA SER A 15 1.73 13.09 -7.32
C SER A 15 1.73 14.61 -7.32
N THR A 16 0.61 15.17 -7.76
CA THR A 16 0.34 16.62 -7.74
C THR A 16 -0.84 16.97 -6.82
N ILE A 17 -1.28 16.04 -5.97
CA ILE A 17 -2.37 16.26 -5.02
C ILE A 17 -1.86 17.21 -3.93
N GLN A 18 -2.63 18.26 -3.64
CA GLN A 18 -2.26 19.24 -2.64
C GLN A 18 -2.08 18.58 -1.27
N GLY A 19 -0.91 18.78 -0.67
CA GLY A 19 -0.53 18.18 0.63
C GLY A 19 0.04 16.77 0.54
N HIS A 20 0.10 16.19 -0.67
CA HIS A 20 0.67 14.88 -0.96
C HIS A 20 1.57 14.95 -2.21
N GLU A 21 2.21 16.09 -2.45
CA GLU A 21 3.13 16.28 -3.55
C GLU A 21 4.32 15.32 -3.45
N ASP A 22 4.81 14.84 -4.59
CA ASP A 22 5.91 13.88 -4.69
C ASP A 22 5.63 12.50 -4.05
N GLU A 23 4.40 12.20 -3.58
CA GLU A 23 4.03 10.83 -3.21
C GLU A 23 3.83 9.95 -4.44
N ILE A 24 3.88 8.63 -4.24
CA ILE A 24 3.66 7.66 -5.32
C ILE A 24 2.15 7.41 -5.45
N GLU A 25 1.57 7.78 -6.59
CA GLU A 25 0.18 7.47 -6.90
C GLU A 25 0.05 6.04 -7.42
N CYS A 26 -0.67 5.20 -6.66
CA CYS A 26 -0.90 3.80 -6.97
C CYS A 26 -2.33 3.59 -7.48
N ASN A 27 -2.44 2.76 -8.52
CA ASN A 27 -3.70 2.37 -9.15
C ASN A 27 -4.33 1.13 -8.50
N GLY A 28 -3.55 0.39 -7.69
CA GLY A 28 -4.01 -0.85 -7.07
C GLY A 28 -3.19 -1.25 -5.86
N ILE A 29 -3.83 -1.99 -4.96
CA ILE A 29 -3.23 -2.55 -3.76
C ILE A 29 -3.72 -3.97 -3.51
N GLN A 30 -2.83 -4.85 -3.06
CA GLN A 30 -3.17 -6.19 -2.60
C GLN A 30 -2.41 -6.51 -1.31
N HIS A 31 -3.14 -6.97 -0.30
CA HIS A 31 -2.55 -7.42 0.97
C HIS A 31 -3.37 -8.55 1.56
N ALA A 32 -2.71 -9.58 2.09
CA ALA A 32 -3.35 -10.73 2.69
C ALA A 32 -2.74 -11.08 4.05
N ILE A 33 -3.62 -11.37 5.00
CA ILE A 33 -3.28 -11.94 6.30
C ILE A 33 -4.07 -13.22 6.44
N SER A 34 -3.39 -14.32 6.74
CA SER A 34 -4.01 -15.62 6.89
C SER A 34 -3.58 -16.29 8.20
N LYS A 35 -4.43 -17.14 8.74
CA LYS A 35 -4.10 -18.00 9.88
C LYS A 35 -4.31 -19.44 9.44
N GLN A 36 -3.30 -20.27 9.61
CA GLN A 36 -3.42 -21.69 9.28
C GLN A 36 -4.40 -22.34 10.26
N MET A 37 -5.50 -22.92 9.74
CA MET A 37 -6.44 -23.70 10.54
C MET A 37 -6.03 -25.18 10.50
N VAL A 38 -5.86 -25.82 11.66
CA VAL A 38 -5.53 -27.25 11.76
C VAL A 38 -6.82 -28.04 12.05
N ALA A 39 -7.20 -28.93 11.14
CA ALA A 39 -8.51 -29.59 11.09
C ALA A 39 -8.89 -30.50 12.29
N LYS A 40 -7.97 -30.78 13.22
CA LYS A 40 -8.20 -31.69 14.37
C LYS A 40 -8.13 -31.03 15.75
N ALA A 41 -7.81 -29.75 15.84
CA ALA A 41 -7.77 -29.05 17.12
C ALA A 41 -8.91 -28.04 17.19
N THR A 42 -9.64 -28.04 18.30
CA THR A 42 -10.56 -26.98 18.75
C THR A 42 -9.85 -25.64 19.02
N ARG A 43 -8.63 -25.45 18.48
CA ARG A 43 -7.75 -24.34 18.78
C ARG A 43 -6.97 -23.94 17.53
N THR A 44 -7.16 -22.70 17.09
CA THR A 44 -6.34 -22.05 16.06
C THR A 44 -4.97 -21.73 16.66
N GLU A 45 -4.10 -22.74 16.78
CA GLU A 45 -2.72 -22.58 17.21
C GLU A 45 -1.81 -22.37 16.00
N GLY A 46 -1.30 -21.15 15.85
CA GLY A 46 -0.38 -20.74 14.78
C GLY A 46 -0.30 -19.21 14.69
N ALA A 47 0.89 -18.65 14.49
CA ALA A 47 1.05 -17.23 14.21
C ALA A 47 0.32 -16.85 12.90
N SER A 48 -0.19 -15.63 12.80
CA SER A 48 -0.70 -15.10 11.53
C SER A 48 0.46 -15.05 10.52
N ARG A 49 0.16 -15.41 9.27
CA ARG A 49 1.05 -15.24 8.12
C ARG A 49 0.63 -13.99 7.38
N HIS A 50 1.55 -13.06 7.25
CA HIS A 50 1.36 -11.80 6.55
C HIS A 50 2.05 -11.88 5.20
N SER A 51 1.32 -11.57 4.13
CA SER A 51 1.95 -11.30 2.84
C SER A 51 2.59 -9.90 2.86
N PRO A 52 3.58 -9.64 2.00
CA PRO A 52 3.95 -8.27 1.64
C PRO A 52 2.72 -7.48 1.15
N VAL A 53 2.73 -6.17 1.35
CA VAL A 53 1.78 -5.25 0.71
C VAL A 53 2.26 -5.04 -0.72
N GLN A 54 1.43 -5.37 -1.71
CA GLN A 54 1.73 -5.17 -3.12
C GLN A 54 1.00 -3.92 -3.61
N LEU A 55 1.73 -3.03 -4.26
CA LEU A 55 1.24 -1.75 -4.77
C LEU A 55 1.61 -1.64 -6.25
N THR A 56 0.65 -1.22 -7.06
CA THR A 56 0.82 -1.10 -8.51
C THR A 56 0.68 0.36 -8.91
N HIS A 57 1.69 0.89 -9.59
CA HIS A 57 1.74 2.28 -10.06
C HIS A 57 2.19 2.36 -11.52
N ASN A 58 1.99 3.53 -12.15
CA ASN A 58 2.55 3.79 -13.47
C ASN A 58 4.06 4.02 -13.34
N ILE A 59 4.84 3.70 -14.39
CA ILE A 59 6.27 4.03 -14.38
C ILE A 59 6.44 5.55 -14.24
N ASP A 60 7.08 5.95 -13.15
CA ASP A 60 7.23 7.34 -12.75
C ASP A 60 8.62 7.61 -12.11
N ARG A 61 8.80 8.77 -11.47
CA ARG A 61 10.04 9.19 -10.80
C ARG A 61 10.49 8.24 -9.67
N ALA A 62 9.58 7.52 -9.02
CA ALA A 62 9.91 6.59 -7.94
C ALA A 62 10.54 5.29 -8.46
N THR A 63 10.23 4.90 -9.70
CA THR A 63 10.63 3.63 -10.34
C THR A 63 12.12 3.28 -10.13
N PRO A 64 13.10 4.17 -10.42
CA PRO A 64 14.51 3.82 -10.25
C PRO A 64 14.87 3.62 -8.77
N LYS A 65 14.26 4.40 -7.87
CA LYS A 65 14.54 4.34 -6.43
C LYS A 65 13.92 3.13 -5.75
N LEU A 66 12.74 2.68 -6.21
CA LEU A 66 12.17 1.41 -5.78
C LEU A 66 13.10 0.23 -6.14
N LYS A 67 13.71 0.26 -7.33
CA LYS A 67 14.70 -0.75 -7.77
C LYS A 67 16.00 -0.67 -6.98
N ASP A 68 16.49 0.54 -6.67
CA ASP A 68 17.64 0.74 -5.79
C ASP A 68 17.38 0.11 -4.42
N LEU A 69 16.23 0.41 -3.79
CA LEU A 69 15.84 -0.13 -2.49
C LEU A 69 15.74 -1.66 -2.52
N ALA A 70 15.11 -2.23 -3.55
CA ALA A 70 14.99 -3.67 -3.71
C ALA A 70 16.34 -4.38 -3.90
N THR A 71 17.27 -3.73 -4.60
CA THR A 71 18.63 -4.27 -4.84
C THR A 71 19.48 -4.21 -3.58
N GLN A 72 19.32 -3.15 -2.77
CA GLN A 72 20.12 -2.93 -1.56
C GLN A 72 19.57 -3.67 -0.34
N GLY A 73 18.28 -4.02 -0.33
CA GLY A 73 17.61 -4.60 0.83
C GLY A 73 17.48 -3.62 1.99
N THR A 74 17.41 -2.31 1.69
CA THR A 74 17.34 -1.24 2.69
C THR A 74 16.08 -1.38 3.53
N VAL A 75 16.26 -1.31 4.85
CA VAL A 75 15.16 -1.25 5.82
C VAL A 75 14.82 0.22 6.08
N LEU A 76 13.55 0.55 5.91
CA LEU A 76 12.96 1.86 6.11
C LEU A 76 12.21 1.87 7.43
N ASP A 77 12.44 2.88 8.27
CA ASP A 77 11.80 2.95 9.59
C ASP A 77 10.28 2.97 9.49
N SER A 78 9.74 3.73 8.54
CA SER A 78 8.31 3.87 8.31
C SER A 78 7.98 4.05 6.82
N VAL A 79 6.95 3.37 6.34
CA VAL A 79 6.29 3.60 5.05
C VAL A 79 4.79 3.75 5.28
N VAL A 80 4.19 4.77 4.69
CA VAL A 80 2.76 5.07 4.85
C VAL A 80 2.04 4.82 3.54
N VAL A 81 0.92 4.09 3.60
CA VAL A 81 0.02 3.85 2.48
C VAL A 81 -1.35 4.39 2.85
N GLU A 82 -1.91 5.28 2.04
CA GLU A 82 -3.20 5.92 2.28
C GLU A 82 -4.14 5.71 1.10
N GLU A 83 -5.31 5.10 1.34
CA GLU A 83 -6.44 5.22 0.42
C GLU A 83 -7.18 6.52 0.75
N MET A 84 -7.18 7.43 -0.20
CA MET A 84 -7.83 8.72 -0.09
C MET A 84 -9.08 8.78 -0.97
N ARG A 85 -10.08 9.53 -0.51
CA ARG A 85 -11.27 9.85 -1.30
C ARG A 85 -11.60 11.32 -1.19
N MET A 86 -12.18 11.86 -2.27
CA MET A 86 -12.76 13.19 -2.23
C MET A 86 -13.94 13.22 -1.25
N VAL A 87 -13.88 14.11 -0.26
CA VAL A 87 -14.90 14.38 0.75
C VAL A 87 -15.14 15.89 0.73
N GLY A 88 -16.29 16.31 0.21
CA GLY A 88 -16.49 17.71 -0.15
C GLY A 88 -15.57 18.12 -1.31
N GLU A 89 -14.69 19.08 -1.07
CA GLU A 89 -13.73 19.62 -2.06
C GLU A 89 -12.28 19.20 -1.81
N GLU A 90 -12.03 18.37 -0.78
CA GLU A 90 -10.69 17.95 -0.37
C GLU A 90 -10.54 16.43 -0.41
N PHE A 91 -9.32 15.96 -0.67
CA PHE A 91 -8.97 14.56 -0.46
C PHE A 91 -8.81 14.28 1.03
N GLN A 92 -9.45 13.23 1.50
CA GLN A 92 -9.37 12.78 2.89
C GLN A 92 -8.93 11.32 2.93
N THR A 93 -8.03 10.99 3.86
CA THR A 93 -7.63 9.61 4.13
C THR A 93 -8.81 8.84 4.73
N ILE A 94 -9.22 7.77 4.05
CA ILE A 94 -10.28 6.86 4.48
C ILE A 94 -9.69 5.60 5.10
N TYR A 95 -8.54 5.16 4.60
CA TYR A 95 -7.82 4.01 5.13
C TYR A 95 -6.32 4.28 5.10
N LYS A 96 -5.63 3.99 6.21
CA LYS A 96 -4.19 4.20 6.37
C LYS A 96 -3.54 2.91 6.86
N MET A 97 -2.39 2.59 6.26
CA MET A 97 -1.49 1.54 6.71
C MET A 97 -0.12 2.15 7.01
N GLU A 98 0.37 1.96 8.22
CA GLU A 98 1.70 2.42 8.64
C GLU A 98 2.59 1.19 8.87
N LEU A 99 3.57 1.01 7.99
CA LEU A 99 4.48 -0.13 7.97
C LEU A 99 5.77 0.25 8.70
N THR A 100 6.13 -0.46 9.76
CA THR A 100 7.38 -0.25 10.50
C THR A 100 8.45 -1.27 10.13
N ASN A 101 9.70 -0.79 9.99
CA ASN A 101 10.83 -1.56 9.44
C ASN A 101 10.43 -2.21 8.11
N ALA A 102 9.94 -1.38 7.20
CA ALA A 102 9.52 -1.80 5.89
C ALA A 102 10.73 -2.03 4.97
N SER A 103 10.59 -2.90 3.97
CA SER A 103 11.60 -3.04 2.91
C SER A 103 10.92 -3.38 1.59
N VAL A 104 11.46 -2.86 0.49
CA VAL A 104 11.04 -3.26 -0.86
C VAL A 104 11.66 -4.62 -1.15
N VAL A 105 10.84 -5.66 -1.27
CA VAL A 105 11.30 -7.06 -1.44
C VAL A 105 11.11 -7.61 -2.85
N ARG A 106 10.33 -6.91 -3.67
CA ARG A 106 10.09 -7.23 -5.08
C ARG A 106 9.72 -5.96 -5.82
N VAL A 107 10.21 -5.83 -7.04
CA VAL A 107 9.76 -4.87 -8.04
C VAL A 107 9.65 -5.62 -9.36
N GLU A 108 8.50 -5.50 -10.03
CA GLU A 108 8.25 -6.11 -11.33
C GLU A 108 7.58 -5.11 -12.25
N VAL A 109 7.89 -5.18 -13.54
CA VAL A 109 7.23 -4.37 -14.57
C VAL A 109 6.52 -5.32 -15.50
N ASP A 110 5.25 -5.02 -15.78
CA ASP A 110 4.43 -5.77 -16.72
C ASP A 110 3.69 -4.79 -17.64
N THR A 111 3.31 -5.28 -18.82
CA THR A 111 2.48 -4.53 -19.77
C THR A 111 1.12 -5.23 -19.84
N PRO A 112 0.10 -4.73 -19.12
CA PRO A 112 -1.22 -5.37 -19.11
C PRO A 112 -1.79 -5.37 -20.52
N VAL A 113 -2.48 -6.46 -20.88
CA VAL A 113 -3.21 -6.55 -22.16
C VAL A 113 -4.67 -6.18 -21.90
N ASP A 114 -5.22 -5.28 -22.71
CA ASP A 114 -6.64 -4.96 -22.65
C ASP A 114 -7.46 -6.22 -23.03
N PRO A 115 -8.34 -6.73 -22.16
CA PRO A 115 -9.06 -7.97 -22.41
C PRO A 115 -10.14 -7.84 -23.50
N THR A 116 -10.50 -6.61 -23.88
CA THR A 116 -11.52 -6.31 -24.89
C THR A 116 -10.93 -6.09 -26.28
N THR A 117 -9.79 -5.40 -26.38
CA THR A 117 -9.13 -5.12 -27.67
C THR A 117 -7.98 -6.08 -27.97
N ASN A 118 -7.47 -6.80 -26.96
CA ASN A 118 -6.27 -7.63 -27.03
C ASN A 118 -5.01 -6.83 -27.44
N GLU A 119 -5.01 -5.53 -27.19
CA GLU A 119 -3.88 -4.63 -27.42
C GLU A 119 -3.07 -4.43 -26.12
N PRO A 120 -1.74 -4.25 -26.21
CA PRO A 120 -0.92 -3.93 -25.05
C PRO A 120 -1.26 -2.54 -24.51
N GLY A 121 -1.47 -2.44 -23.20
CA GLY A 121 -1.65 -1.20 -22.46
C GLY A 121 -0.32 -0.48 -22.16
N MET A 122 -0.38 0.51 -21.27
CA MET A 122 0.82 1.17 -20.77
C MET A 122 1.52 0.29 -19.72
N PRO A 123 2.87 0.20 -19.72
CA PRO A 123 3.59 -0.53 -18.69
C PRO A 123 3.30 0.00 -17.29
N ILE A 124 3.08 -0.93 -16.37
CA ILE A 124 2.89 -0.66 -14.95
C ILE A 124 4.00 -1.35 -14.15
N GLU A 125 4.32 -0.80 -12.99
CA GLU A 125 5.25 -1.40 -12.04
C GLU A 125 4.48 -1.84 -10.79
N THR A 126 4.74 -3.06 -10.32
CA THR A 126 4.26 -3.55 -9.03
C THR A 126 5.45 -3.73 -8.09
N PHE A 127 5.39 -3.09 -6.91
CA PHE A 127 6.38 -3.27 -5.86
C PHE A 127 5.75 -3.88 -4.61
N SER A 128 6.54 -4.65 -3.87
CA SER A 128 6.10 -5.35 -2.66
C SER A 128 6.87 -4.86 -1.43
N LEU A 129 6.13 -4.51 -0.38
CA LEU A 129 6.67 -4.07 0.90
C LEU A 129 6.51 -5.17 1.95
N ALA A 130 7.64 -5.72 2.42
CA ALA A 130 7.66 -6.49 3.65
C ALA A 130 7.78 -5.55 4.86
N TYR A 131 7.36 -5.99 6.03
CA TYR A 131 7.33 -5.18 7.25
C TYR A 131 7.45 -6.06 8.50
N THR A 132 7.78 -5.43 9.64
CA THR A 132 7.80 -6.11 10.95
C THR A 132 6.59 -5.78 11.81
N ARG A 133 6.05 -4.58 11.64
CA ARG A 133 4.82 -4.11 12.28
C ARG A 133 3.96 -3.35 11.27
N MET A 134 2.66 -3.43 11.47
CA MET A 134 1.65 -2.73 10.69
C MET A 134 0.58 -2.17 11.62
N ASP A 135 0.27 -0.89 11.47
CA ASP A 135 -0.90 -0.25 12.08
C ASP A 135 -1.91 0.10 10.99
N TRP A 136 -3.18 -0.26 11.20
CA TRP A 136 -4.29 0.01 10.30
C TRP A 136 -5.23 1.02 10.94
N THR A 137 -5.65 2.03 10.18
CA THR A 137 -6.67 2.99 10.60
C THR A 137 -7.72 3.13 9.51
N TYR A 138 -8.98 2.89 9.85
CA TYR A 138 -10.13 3.21 9.01
C TYR A 138 -10.85 4.43 9.56
N THR A 139 -11.07 5.44 8.73
CA THR A 139 -11.73 6.70 9.10
C THR A 139 -12.97 6.88 8.24
N PRO A 140 -14.18 6.63 8.78
CA PRO A 140 -15.41 6.88 8.05
C PRO A 140 -15.74 8.38 8.01
N TYR A 141 -16.50 8.79 6.99
CA TYR A 141 -17.06 10.12 6.85
C TYR A 141 -18.56 10.01 6.58
N ASP A 142 -19.36 10.89 7.21
CA ASP A 142 -20.77 11.08 6.90
C ASP A 142 -20.92 12.33 6.02
N GLY A 143 -20.87 12.13 4.71
CA GLY A 143 -20.85 13.19 3.70
C GLY A 143 -19.56 14.00 3.70
N VAL A 144 -19.41 14.87 4.70
CA VAL A 144 -18.23 15.72 4.94
C VAL A 144 -17.68 15.62 6.36
N THR A 145 -18.45 15.05 7.30
CA THR A 145 -18.05 15.02 8.71
C THR A 145 -17.23 13.77 9.00
N LYS A 146 -16.01 13.96 9.50
CA LYS A 146 -15.15 12.88 9.99
C LYS A 146 -15.79 12.19 11.18
N GLN A 147 -15.89 10.87 11.13
CA GLN A 147 -16.36 10.02 12.22
C GLN A 147 -15.18 9.42 13.00
N PRO A 148 -15.41 8.88 14.21
CA PRO A 148 -14.36 8.23 14.98
C PRO A 148 -13.68 7.10 14.19
N SER A 149 -12.34 7.13 14.15
CA SER A 149 -11.56 6.13 13.46
C SER A 149 -11.55 4.79 14.22
N VAL A 150 -11.47 3.69 13.47
CA VAL A 150 -11.28 2.34 14.00
C VAL A 150 -9.86 1.90 13.68
N THR A 151 -9.14 1.40 14.68
CA THR A 151 -7.73 1.03 14.56
C THR A 151 -7.48 -0.45 14.84
N GLY A 152 -6.48 -1.01 14.18
CA GLY A 152 -5.90 -2.31 14.50
C GLY A 152 -4.38 -2.27 14.35
N SER A 153 -3.67 -3.24 14.95
CA SER A 153 -2.22 -3.32 14.79
C SER A 153 -1.70 -4.75 14.86
N TYR A 154 -0.53 -4.97 14.28
CA TYR A 154 0.23 -6.20 14.34
C TYR A 154 1.73 -5.89 14.50
N PRO A 155 2.45 -6.56 15.43
CA PRO A 155 1.88 -7.34 16.53
C PRO A 155 1.03 -6.43 17.43
N LYS A 156 0.04 -7.01 18.11
CA LYS A 156 -0.77 -6.24 19.06
C LYS A 156 0.14 -5.82 20.22
N ALA A 157 0.16 -4.51 20.51
CA ALA A 157 0.86 -3.96 21.68
C ALA A 157 0.32 -4.54 23.00
#